data_AF-A0A9X2X902-F1
#
_entry.id   AF-A0A9X2X902-F1
#
_cell.length_a   1.000
_cell.length_b   1.000
_cell.length_c   1.000
_cell.angle_alpha   90.00
_cell.angle_beta   90.00
_cell.angle_gamma   90.00
#
_symmetry.space_group_name_H-M   'P 1'
#
loop_
_entity.id
_entity.type
_entity.pdbx_description
1 polymer ?
#
loop_
_entity_poly.entity_id
_entity_poly.type
_entity_poly.pdbx_seq_one_letter_code
_entity_poly.pdbx_strand_id
1 'polypeptide(L)'
;MSMSFTLTAPEAETRATGINGLQERLVEALREQEEYIIGDIEAAVDLSSPLMSLPEPVKEQFRRWAADAANLTPEQARLLQVAKNKIIELHNDNRDYIRNKVEVTADKIRLELSIKAIGKVMTGVQQLLSSQ
;
A
#
# COMPACT_ATOMS: atom_id res chain seq x y z
N MET A 1 -1.77 -28.88 60.45
CA MET A 1 -0.94 -28.40 59.33
C MET A 1 -1.84 -27.55 58.45
N SER A 2 -1.60 -26.24 58.37
CA SER A 2 -2.44 -25.30 57.61
C SER A 2 -1.75 -24.99 56.28
N MET A 3 -2.37 -25.40 55.17
CA MET A 3 -1.92 -25.05 53.81
C MET A 3 -2.44 -23.65 53.49
N SER A 4 -1.59 -22.63 53.59
CA SER A 4 -1.90 -21.29 53.10
C SER A 4 -1.84 -21.30 51.57
N PHE A 5 -2.99 -21.11 50.93
CA PHE A 5 -3.09 -20.94 49.47
C PHE A 5 -2.86 -19.46 49.16
N THR A 6 -1.69 -19.11 48.64
CA THR A 6 -1.42 -17.75 48.16
C THR A 6 -2.05 -17.60 46.77
N LEU A 7 -3.22 -16.96 46.71
CA LEU A 7 -3.83 -16.53 45.45
C LEU A 7 -3.01 -15.35 44.91
N THR A 8 -1.96 -15.64 44.13
CA THR A 8 -1.38 -14.64 43.23
C THR A 8 -2.42 -14.34 42.16
N ALA A 9 -3.17 -13.25 42.35
CA ALA A 9 -3.94 -12.66 41.27
C ALA A 9 -2.96 -12.38 40.11
N PRO A 10 -3.31 -12.70 38.85
CA PRO A 10 -2.52 -12.25 37.72
C PRO A 10 -2.42 -10.74 37.82
N GLU A 11 -1.21 -10.18 37.69
CA GLU A 11 -1.07 -8.75 37.47
C GLU A 11 -1.93 -8.41 36.26
N ALA A 12 -3.07 -7.79 36.49
CA ALA A 12 -3.85 -7.21 35.43
C ALA A 12 -2.94 -6.19 34.78
N GLU A 13 -2.53 -6.43 33.53
CA GLU A 13 -1.87 -5.41 32.71
C GLU A 13 -2.64 -4.12 32.92
N THR A 14 -2.03 -3.16 33.61
CA THR A 14 -2.56 -1.82 33.79
C THR A 14 -2.50 -1.14 32.43
N ARG A 15 -3.39 -1.54 31.51
CA ARG A 15 -3.73 -0.73 30.35
C ARG A 15 -4.19 0.59 30.92
N ALA A 16 -3.50 1.67 30.60
CA ALA A 16 -3.87 3.01 31.06
C ALA A 16 -5.33 3.27 30.62
N THR A 17 -6.28 3.15 31.54
CA THR A 17 -7.71 3.27 31.28
C THR A 17 -8.20 4.73 31.30
N GLY A 18 -7.30 5.69 31.53
CA GLY A 18 -7.57 7.13 31.49
C GLY A 18 -7.34 7.77 30.11
N ILE A 19 -7.53 9.09 30.04
CA ILE A 19 -7.37 9.92 28.83
C ILE A 19 -6.04 9.65 28.11
N ASN A 20 -4.95 9.51 28.87
CA ASN A 20 -3.62 9.24 28.30
C ASN A 20 -3.56 7.90 27.54
N GLY A 21 -4.17 6.84 28.06
CA GLY A 21 -4.20 5.56 27.36
C GLY A 21 -5.31 5.46 26.29
N LEU A 22 -6.28 6.38 26.27
CA LEU A 22 -7.18 6.55 25.12
C LEU A 22 -6.45 7.23 23.96
N GLN A 23 -5.58 8.20 24.25
CA GLN A 23 -4.73 8.86 23.27
C GLN A 23 -3.73 7.88 22.64
N GLU A 24 -3.02 7.09 23.46
CA GLU A 24 -2.08 6.08 22.96
C GLU A 24 -2.76 5.05 22.04
N ARG A 25 -3.91 4.49 22.46
CA ARG A 25 -4.68 3.54 21.65
C ARG A 25 -5.20 4.14 20.34
N LEU A 26 -5.59 5.41 20.34
CA LEU A 26 -6.05 6.09 19.13
C LEU A 26 -4.89 6.28 18.15
N VAL A 27 -3.73 6.72 18.64
CA VAL A 27 -2.52 6.88 17.83
C VAL A 27 -2.08 5.53 17.26
N GLU A 28 -2.13 4.47 18.06
CA GLU A 28 -1.77 3.11 17.63
C GLU A 28 -2.71 2.58 16.55
N ALA A 29 -4.03 2.67 16.75
CA ALA A 29 -5.02 2.23 15.75
C ALA A 29 -4.92 3.02 14.43
N LEU A 30 -4.58 4.32 14.50
CA LEU A 30 -4.36 5.14 13.31
C LEU A 30 -3.08 4.73 12.57
N ARG A 31 -2.01 4.42 13.32
CA ARG A 31 -0.76 3.95 12.75
C ARG A 31 -0.92 2.58 12.08
N GLU A 32 -1.64 1.66 12.70
CA GLU A 32 -1.96 0.35 12.11
C GLU A 32 -2.74 0.48 10.80
N GLN A 33 -3.74 1.37 10.77
CA GLN A 33 -4.52 1.63 9.55
C GLN A 33 -3.68 2.29 8.45
N GLU A 34 -2.80 3.22 8.83
CA GLU A 34 -1.86 3.84 7.90
C GLU A 34 -0.91 2.81 7.30
N GLU A 35 -0.28 1.97 8.13
CA GLU A 35 0.61 0.88 7.69
C GLU A 35 -0.13 -0.11 6.78
N TYR A 36 -1.38 -0.46 7.07
CA TYR A 36 -2.20 -1.32 6.21
C TYR A 36 -2.45 -0.70 4.82
N ILE A 37 -2.89 0.56 4.77
CA ILE A 37 -3.18 1.26 3.50
C ILE A 37 -1.92 1.41 2.66
N ILE A 38 -0.80 1.78 3.28
CA ILE A 38 0.50 1.89 2.60
C ILE A 38 0.94 0.53 2.07
N GLY A 39 0.82 -0.52 2.88
CA GLY A 39 1.19 -1.89 2.48
C GLY A 39 0.38 -2.37 1.27
N ASP A 40 -0.93 -2.15 1.25
CA ASP A 40 -1.79 -2.48 0.11
C ASP A 40 -1.39 -1.68 -1.16
N ILE A 41 -1.06 -0.39 -0.98
CA ILE A 41 -0.59 0.45 -2.08
C ILE A 41 0.75 -0.06 -2.63
N GLU A 42 1.73 -0.30 -1.78
CA GLU A 42 3.06 -0.80 -2.14
C GLU A 42 2.98 -2.16 -2.84
N ALA A 43 2.13 -3.06 -2.35
CA ALA A 43 1.88 -4.36 -2.99
C ALA A 43 1.25 -4.21 -4.39
N ALA A 44 0.34 -3.24 -4.58
CA ALA A 44 -0.30 -3.01 -5.87
C ALA A 44 0.67 -2.47 -6.94
N VAL A 45 1.64 -1.64 -6.55
CA VAL A 45 2.69 -1.10 -7.45
C VAL A 45 3.97 -1.93 -7.50
N ASP A 46 4.03 -3.05 -6.79
CA ASP A 46 5.18 -3.95 -6.90
C ASP A 46 5.34 -4.46 -8.34
N LEU A 47 6.58 -4.66 -8.78
CA LEU A 47 6.90 -5.07 -10.15
C LEU A 47 6.36 -6.47 -10.47
N SER A 48 6.10 -7.30 -9.45
CA SER A 48 5.47 -8.61 -9.60
C SER A 48 3.95 -8.55 -9.75
N SER A 49 3.34 -7.39 -9.48
CA SER A 49 1.89 -7.20 -9.58
C SER A 49 1.42 -7.37 -11.02
N PRO A 50 0.27 -8.04 -11.25
CA PRO A 50 -0.35 -8.14 -12.57
C PRO A 50 -0.54 -6.78 -13.26
N LEU A 51 -0.74 -5.71 -12.48
CA LEU A 51 -0.91 -4.33 -12.95
C LEU A 51 0.37 -3.74 -13.57
N MET A 52 1.54 -4.22 -13.14
CA MET A 52 2.86 -3.73 -13.60
C MET A 52 3.44 -4.60 -14.72
N SER A 53 2.86 -5.78 -14.93
CA SER A 53 3.25 -6.70 -16.00
C SER A 53 2.63 -6.34 -17.35
N LEU A 54 3.27 -6.74 -18.45
CA LEU A 54 2.66 -6.59 -19.78
C LEU A 54 1.30 -7.32 -19.84
N PRO A 55 0.25 -6.70 -20.40
CA PRO A 55 -1.03 -7.37 -20.56
C PRO A 55 -0.92 -8.66 -21.39
N GLU A 56 -1.66 -9.69 -20.99
CA GLU A 56 -1.62 -10.98 -21.67
C GLU A 56 -1.94 -10.91 -23.18
N PRO A 57 -2.91 -10.08 -23.64
CA PRO A 57 -3.16 -9.91 -25.08
C PRO A 57 -1.93 -9.40 -25.85
N VAL A 58 -1.10 -8.55 -25.23
CA VAL A 58 0.12 -8.01 -25.84
C VAL A 58 1.20 -9.09 -25.93
N LYS A 59 1.37 -9.88 -24.87
CA LYS A 59 2.30 -11.03 -24.88
C LYS A 59 1.92 -12.06 -25.94
N GLU A 60 0.63 -12.34 -26.07
CA GLU A 60 0.11 -13.25 -27.09
C GLU A 60 0.33 -12.71 -28.49
N GLN A 61 0.14 -11.40 -28.70
CA GLN A 61 0.45 -10.77 -29.98
C GLN A 61 1.94 -10.87 -30.33
N PHE A 62 2.83 -10.70 -29.34
CA PHE A 62 4.27 -10.91 -29.54
C PHE A 62 4.62 -12.36 -29.87
N ARG A 63 3.93 -13.34 -29.28
CA ARG A 63 4.09 -14.76 -29.66
C ARG A 63 3.67 -15.00 -31.10
N ARG A 64 2.54 -14.45 -31.53
CA ARG A 64 2.06 -14.59 -32.92
C ARG A 64 3.05 -14.03 -33.93
N TRP A 65 3.57 -12.83 -33.67
CA TRP A 65 4.63 -12.25 -34.51
C TRP A 65 5.90 -13.10 -34.57
N ALA A 66 6.27 -13.76 -33.47
CA ALA A 66 7.40 -14.67 -33.45
C ALA A 66 7.12 -15.99 -34.20
N ALA A 67 5.89 -16.51 -34.12
CA ALA A 67 5.46 -17.71 -34.83
C ALA A 67 5.40 -17.48 -36.36
N ASP A 68 4.96 -16.29 -36.78
CA ASP A 68 4.86 -15.91 -38.18
C ASP A 68 6.20 -15.46 -38.78
N ALA A 69 7.29 -15.43 -37.99
CA ALA A 69 8.57 -14.87 -38.38
C ALA A 69 9.18 -15.51 -39.64
N ALA A 70 8.90 -16.79 -39.88
CA ALA A 70 9.36 -17.51 -41.08
C ALA A 70 8.72 -17.01 -42.38
N ASN A 71 7.56 -16.35 -42.31
CA ASN A 71 6.81 -15.86 -43.47
C ASN A 71 7.02 -14.36 -43.74
N LEU A 72 7.89 -13.70 -42.97
CA LEU A 72 8.11 -12.26 -43.07
C LEU A 72 9.29 -11.95 -43.97
N THR A 73 9.17 -10.86 -44.74
CA THR A 73 10.32 -10.25 -45.39
C THR A 73 11.24 -9.59 -44.35
N PRO A 74 12.55 -9.42 -44.63
CA PRO A 74 13.47 -8.77 -43.68
C PRO A 74 13.03 -7.37 -43.22
N GLU A 75 12.42 -6.58 -44.11
CA GLU A 75 11.93 -5.25 -43.74
C GLU A 75 10.69 -5.33 -42.83
N GLN A 76 9.79 -6.27 -43.08
CA GLN A 76 8.64 -6.50 -42.19
C GLN A 76 9.06 -6.98 -40.81
N ALA A 77 10.04 -7.89 -40.74
CA ALA A 77 10.62 -8.35 -39.48
C ALA A 77 11.25 -7.18 -38.70
N ARG A 78 11.97 -6.29 -39.39
CA ARG A 78 12.55 -5.07 -38.78
C ARG A 78 11.47 -4.15 -38.21
N LEU A 79 10.41 -3.88 -38.98
CA LEU A 79 9.31 -3.03 -38.54
C LEU A 79 8.58 -3.61 -37.32
N LEU A 80 8.31 -4.92 -37.30
CA LEU A 80 7.69 -5.59 -36.15
C LEU A 80 8.58 -5.58 -34.91
N GLN A 81 9.90 -5.73 -35.09
CA GLN A 81 10.84 -5.63 -33.98
C GLN A 81 10.88 -4.21 -33.39
N VAL A 82 10.87 -3.18 -34.25
CA VAL A 82 10.78 -1.77 -33.82
C VAL A 82 9.46 -1.53 -33.08
N ALA A 83 8.33 -2.01 -33.61
CA ALA A 83 7.02 -1.87 -32.98
C ALA A 83 6.98 -2.56 -31.62
N LYS A 84 7.48 -3.79 -31.50
CA LYS A 84 7.60 -4.53 -30.24
C LYS A 84 8.42 -3.74 -29.22
N ASN A 85 9.59 -3.24 -29.61
CA ASN A 85 10.44 -2.45 -28.73
C ASN A 85 9.73 -1.18 -28.25
N LYS A 86 9.01 -0.49 -29.15
CA LYS A 86 8.28 0.73 -28.78
C LYS A 86 7.12 0.48 -27.82
N ILE A 87 6.41 -0.65 -27.99
CA ILE A 87 5.36 -1.08 -27.05
C ILE A 87 5.95 -1.35 -25.66
N ILE A 88 7.09 -2.04 -25.59
CA ILE A 88 7.77 -2.31 -24.32
C ILE A 88 8.23 -1.01 -23.65
N GLU A 89 8.81 -0.09 -24.42
CA GLU A 89 9.23 1.24 -23.95
C GLU A 89 8.05 2.01 -23.35
N LEU A 90 6.95 2.16 -24.11
CA LEU A 90 5.74 2.85 -23.63
C LEU A 90 5.13 2.20 -22.39
N HIS A 91 5.14 0.86 -22.32
CA HIS A 91 4.66 0.15 -21.13
C HIS A 91 5.51 0.46 -19.90
N ASN A 92 6.83 0.45 -20.05
CA ASN A 92 7.74 0.77 -18.95
C ASN A 92 7.61 2.23 -18.50
N ASP A 93 7.53 3.18 -19.44
CA ASP A 93 7.34 4.60 -19.13
C ASP A 93 6.03 4.82 -18.36
N ASN A 94 4.95 4.17 -18.79
CA ASN A 94 3.66 4.26 -18.10
C ASN A 94 3.70 3.60 -16.72
N ARG A 95 4.39 2.47 -16.57
CA ARG A 95 4.60 1.80 -15.29
C ARG A 95 5.33 2.72 -14.31
N ASP A 96 6.39 3.38 -14.77
CA ASP A 96 7.18 4.29 -13.93
C ASP A 96 6.38 5.55 -13.58
N TYR A 97 5.56 6.06 -14.51
CA TYR A 97 4.59 7.14 -14.24
C TYR A 97 3.58 6.77 -13.15
N ILE A 98 2.96 5.57 -13.24
CA ILE A 98 2.00 5.09 -12.25
C ILE A 98 2.67 4.97 -10.88
N ARG A 99 3.86 4.38 -10.82
CA ARG A 99 4.63 4.25 -9.58
C ARG A 99 4.88 5.61 -8.92
N ASN A 100 5.38 6.58 -9.69
CA ASN A 100 5.64 7.93 -9.18
C ASN A 100 4.35 8.61 -8.69
N LYS A 101 3.23 8.45 -9.41
CA LYS A 101 1.94 9.01 -9.01
C LYS A 101 1.40 8.39 -7.73
N VAL A 102 1.54 7.08 -7.59
CA VAL A 102 1.10 6.34 -6.41
C VAL A 102 1.93 6.73 -5.20
N GLU A 103 3.24 6.86 -5.33
CA GLU A 103 4.13 7.31 -4.25
C GLU A 103 3.73 8.70 -3.72
N VAL A 104 3.54 9.67 -4.63
CA VAL A 104 3.06 11.02 -4.27
C VAL A 104 1.67 10.98 -3.64
N THR A 105 0.79 10.07 -4.09
CA THR A 105 -0.56 9.93 -3.54
C THR A 105 -0.53 9.28 -2.15
N ALA A 106 0.33 8.30 -1.91
CA ALA A 106 0.52 7.66 -0.62
C ALA A 106 0.96 8.71 0.43
N ASP A 107 1.95 9.55 0.09
CA ASP A 107 2.40 10.62 0.98
C ASP A 107 1.30 11.65 1.26
N LYS A 108 0.47 11.97 0.27
CA LYS A 108 -0.70 12.83 0.46
C LYS A 108 -1.72 12.18 1.42
N ILE A 109 -1.99 10.89 1.27
CA ILE A 109 -2.90 10.15 2.15
C ILE A 109 -2.36 10.13 3.58
N ARG A 110 -1.06 9.87 3.78
CA ARG A 110 -0.40 9.95 5.10
C ARG A 110 -0.62 11.32 5.76
N LEU A 111 -0.42 12.40 5.01
CA LEU A 111 -0.63 13.77 5.50
C LEU A 111 -2.10 14.03 5.88
N GLU A 112 -3.05 13.63 5.02
CA GLU A 112 -4.48 13.82 5.29
C GLU A 112 -4.98 13.01 6.49
N LEU A 113 -4.50 11.77 6.65
CA LEU A 113 -4.81 10.93 7.80
C LEU A 113 -4.21 11.51 9.08
N SER A 114 -2.97 11.99 9.03
CA SER A 114 -2.30 12.67 10.15
C SER A 114 -3.07 13.94 10.59
N ILE A 115 -3.53 14.75 9.64
CA ILE A 115 -4.34 15.95 9.94
C ILE A 115 -5.68 15.55 10.58
N LYS A 116 -6.37 14.54 10.04
CA LYS A 116 -7.64 14.04 10.62
C LYS A 116 -7.44 13.46 12.03
N ALA A 117 -6.33 12.76 12.26
CA ALA A 117 -5.96 12.24 13.57
C ALA A 117 -5.79 13.36 14.60
N ILE A 118 -4.99 14.38 14.28
CA ILE A 118 -4.79 15.56 15.13
C ILE A 118 -6.12 16.24 15.42
N GLY A 119 -6.98 16.43 14.42
CA GLY A 119 -8.30 17.01 14.58
C GLY A 119 -9.17 16.22 15.57
N LYS A 120 -9.23 14.89 15.45
CA LYS A 120 -9.99 14.03 16.38
C LYS A 120 -9.43 14.08 17.80
N VAL A 121 -8.11 14.08 17.97
CA VAL A 121 -7.47 14.22 19.29
C VAL A 121 -7.84 15.57 19.92
N MET A 122 -7.73 16.67 19.18
CA MET A 122 -8.11 18.00 19.67
C MET A 122 -9.58 18.07 20.07
N THR A 123 -10.49 17.50 19.28
CA THR A 123 -11.92 17.44 19.62
C THR A 123 -12.16 16.60 20.87
N GLY A 124 -11.49 15.44 21.00
CA GLY A 124 -11.58 14.61 22.21
C GLY A 124 -11.08 15.33 23.46
N VAL A 125 -9.94 16.02 23.36
CA VAL A 125 -9.39 16.85 24.45
C VAL A 125 -10.35 17.98 24.82
N GLN A 126 -10.91 18.69 23.84
CA GLN A 126 -11.91 19.75 24.10
C GLN A 126 -13.16 19.21 24.78
N GLN A 127 -13.67 18.06 24.36
CA GLN A 127 -14.83 17.41 25.00
C GLN A 127 -14.53 16.99 26.44
N LEU A 128 -13.32 16.51 26.72
CA LEU A 128 -12.89 16.15 28.08
C LEU A 128 -12.72 17.38 28.98
N LEU A 129 -12.25 18.50 28.42
CA LEU A 129 -12.11 19.76 29.15
C LEU A 129 -13.46 20.46 29.37
N SER A 130 -14.43 20.30 28.48
CA SER A 130 -15.77 20.89 28.61
C SER A 130 -16.74 20.04 29.45
N SER A 131 -16.35 18.83 29.84
CA SER A 131 -17.10 17.95 30.74
C SER A 131 -16.58 17.95 32.18
N GLN A 132 -15.60 18.82 32.50
CA GLN A 132 -15.24 19.24 33.86
C GLN A 132 -15.96 20.54 34.23
#